data_AF-A0A1V8TWU4-F1
#
_entry.id   AF-A0A1V8TWU4-F1
#
_cell.length_a   1.000
_cell.length_b   1.000
_cell.length_c   1.000
_cell.angle_alpha   90.00
_cell.angle_beta   90.00
_cell.angle_gamma   90.00
#
_symmetry.space_group_name_H-M   'P 1'
#
loop_
_entity.id
_entity.type
_entity.pdbx_description
1 polymer ?
#
loop_
_entity_poly.entity_id
_entity_poly.type
_entity_poly.pdbx_seq_one_letter_code
_entity_poly.pdbx_strand_id
1 'polypeptide(L)'
;MEGALTWDRNASSSSKDLAETIMSSLEKLPKHDLVVEDPNPPFHEERNPLQTKYHTPEEAKAVAAHLKRSLEDMVVTIFAAADKALAASGQGAQGEQEPLKVRWVEAFFPHTSPSWELEVWWRGDWLEVLGCGVIDQPLLNRAGVSSRVGWAFGIGLERIAMLLFGIPDIRLFWSKDQRFLSQFDESQPIRRFQPFSKYPAAPRDVAFWLPKSEASAVADTKASGSSAPSPAGGQLTEPSTTKTPSFHENDLMEVVRNAAGDAVEDVSLIDSFKHPKTGRQSLCYRVTYRSLEKTLTTEEANELHEQIRQELVSKFGVELR
;
A
#
# COMPACT_ATOMS: atom_id res chain seq x y z
N MET A 1 6.61 1.42 -8.48
CA MET A 1 7.98 1.61 -9.01
C MET A 1 8.94 0.91 -8.08
N GLU A 2 10.00 0.31 -8.61
CA GLU A 2 10.95 -0.48 -7.83
C GLU A 2 12.37 0.04 -8.06
N GLY A 3 13.22 -0.11 -7.06
CA GLY A 3 14.63 0.24 -7.15
C GLY A 3 15.48 -0.66 -6.27
N ALA A 4 16.74 -0.83 -6.66
CA ALA A 4 17.71 -1.58 -5.89
C ALA A 4 19.11 -0.99 -6.06
N LEU A 5 19.92 -1.12 -5.02
CA LEU A 5 21.35 -0.81 -5.06
C LEU A 5 22.11 -2.01 -4.51
N THR A 6 23.15 -2.43 -5.24
CA THR A 6 23.98 -3.56 -4.84
C THR A 6 25.46 -3.24 -4.93
N TRP A 7 26.22 -3.89 -4.06
CA TRP A 7 27.68 -3.86 -4.03
C TRP A 7 28.21 -5.26 -4.33
N ASP A 8 29.33 -5.32 -5.03
CA ASP A 8 30.01 -6.56 -5.36
C ASP A 8 31.00 -6.92 -4.25
N ARG A 9 30.81 -8.06 -3.58
CA ARG A 9 31.75 -8.53 -2.54
C ARG A 9 33.15 -8.75 -3.11
N ASN A 10 33.28 -9.05 -4.40
CA ASN A 10 34.58 -9.25 -5.05
C ASN A 10 35.38 -7.95 -5.22
N ALA A 11 34.74 -6.79 -5.06
CA ALA A 11 35.40 -5.49 -5.11
C ALA A 11 36.01 -5.08 -3.75
N SER A 12 35.79 -5.87 -2.70
CA SER A 12 36.30 -5.62 -1.36
C SER A 12 37.19 -6.77 -0.90
N SER A 13 38.22 -6.44 -0.12
CA SER A 13 39.18 -7.39 0.43
C SER A 13 38.60 -8.26 1.56
N SER A 14 37.54 -7.79 2.22
CA SER A 14 36.85 -8.48 3.31
C SER A 14 35.42 -7.96 3.50
N SER A 15 34.63 -8.68 4.30
CA SER A 15 33.29 -8.25 4.74
C SER A 15 33.32 -6.89 5.47
N LYS A 16 34.35 -6.66 6.28
CA LYS A 16 34.55 -5.39 7.01
C LYS A 16 34.83 -4.23 6.04
N ASP A 17 35.71 -4.47 5.08
CA ASP A 17 36.07 -3.50 4.03
C ASP A 17 34.85 -3.14 3.15
N LEU A 18 33.99 -4.13 2.87
CA LEU A 18 32.72 -3.88 2.19
C LEU A 18 31.78 -3.00 3.02
N ALA A 19 31.60 -3.30 4.31
CA ALA A 19 30.78 -2.49 5.20
C ALA A 19 31.31 -1.05 5.31
N GLU A 20 32.63 -0.86 5.41
CA GLU A 20 33.29 0.46 5.40
C GLU A 20 33.05 1.20 4.07
N THR A 21 33.11 0.48 2.94
CA THR A 21 32.81 1.05 1.61
C THR A 21 31.37 1.56 1.53
N ILE A 22 30.40 0.77 2.01
CA ILE A 22 28.98 1.14 2.04
C ILE A 22 28.76 2.34 2.97
N MET A 23 29.38 2.36 4.15
CA MET A 23 29.29 3.51 5.06
C MET A 23 29.92 4.77 4.47
N SER A 24 31.03 4.63 3.73
CA SER A 24 31.65 5.75 3.01
C SER A 24 30.75 6.30 1.89
N SER A 25 29.97 5.45 1.21
CA SER A 25 28.99 5.93 0.24
C SER A 25 27.78 6.59 0.92
N LEU A 26 27.35 6.09 2.08
CA LEU A 26 26.30 6.72 2.88
C LEU A 26 26.67 8.15 3.30
N GLU A 27 27.91 8.42 3.72
CA GLU A 27 28.34 9.78 4.09
C GLU A 27 28.32 10.78 2.92
N LYS A 28 28.25 10.30 1.68
CA LYS A 28 28.11 11.14 0.48
C LYS A 28 26.66 11.45 0.13
N LEU A 29 25.70 10.75 0.73
CA LEU A 29 24.28 11.04 0.53
C LEU A 29 23.91 12.38 1.19
N PRO A 30 22.94 13.12 0.63
CA PRO A 30 22.45 14.33 1.26
C PRO A 30 21.95 14.08 2.68
N LYS A 31 22.25 15.01 3.58
CA LYS A 31 21.71 15.01 4.94
C LYS A 31 20.41 15.80 4.95
N HIS A 32 19.45 15.34 5.74
CA HIS A 32 18.16 16.00 5.93
C HIS A 32 17.87 16.22 7.41
N ASP A 33 16.87 17.05 7.66
CA ASP A 33 16.34 17.45 8.97
C ASP A 33 14.98 16.79 9.29
N LEU A 34 14.57 15.77 8.53
CA LEU A 34 13.37 14.98 8.85
C LEU A 34 13.36 14.53 10.30
N VAL A 35 12.18 14.60 10.90
CA VAL A 35 11.92 13.93 12.18
C VAL A 35 11.69 12.46 11.87
N VAL A 36 12.69 11.63 12.14
CA VAL A 36 12.67 10.18 11.88
C VAL A 36 12.41 9.43 13.19
N GLU A 37 11.33 8.66 13.24
CA GLU A 37 11.07 7.69 14.30
C GLU A 37 11.55 6.29 13.87
N ASP A 38 12.62 5.81 14.49
CA ASP A 38 13.18 4.48 14.25
C ASP A 38 13.57 3.81 15.57
N PRO A 39 12.58 3.35 16.37
CA PRO A 39 12.83 2.87 17.72
C PRO A 39 13.48 1.47 17.75
N ASN A 40 13.48 0.78 16.61
CA ASN A 40 13.90 -0.62 16.51
C ASN A 40 15.36 -0.77 16.11
N PRO A 41 16.05 -1.83 16.56
CA PRO A 41 17.38 -2.15 16.06
C PRO A 41 17.33 -2.52 14.56
N PRO A 42 18.48 -2.49 13.86
CA PRO A 42 18.55 -2.86 12.44
C PRO A 42 18.13 -4.31 12.11
N PHE A 43 18.01 -5.18 13.12
CA PHE A 43 17.45 -6.52 12.99
C PHE A 43 17.09 -7.08 14.37
N HIS A 44 16.21 -8.07 14.38
CA HIS A 44 15.73 -8.77 15.56
C HIS A 44 15.54 -10.25 15.24
N GLU A 45 15.95 -11.16 16.13
CA GLU A 45 15.99 -12.62 15.84
C GLU A 45 14.66 -13.19 15.34
N GLU A 46 13.54 -12.80 15.95
CA GLU A 46 12.21 -13.29 15.56
C GLU A 46 11.47 -12.37 14.58
N ARG A 47 11.35 -11.08 14.91
CA ARG A 47 10.48 -10.14 14.18
C ARG A 47 11.07 -9.60 12.89
N ASN A 48 12.39 -9.49 12.80
CA ASN A 48 13.06 -8.90 11.65
C ASN A 48 14.45 -9.49 11.46
N PRO A 49 14.53 -10.79 11.10
CA PRO A 49 15.75 -11.57 11.22
C PRO A 49 16.88 -11.09 10.31
N LEU A 50 18.10 -11.35 10.77
CA LEU A 50 19.31 -11.28 9.95
C LEU A 50 19.48 -12.58 9.17
N GLN A 51 19.91 -12.50 7.90
CA GLN A 51 20.30 -13.67 7.11
C GLN A 51 21.71 -14.17 7.53
N THR A 52 21.83 -14.72 8.73
CA THR A 52 23.11 -15.08 9.39
C THR A 52 24.00 -16.04 8.60
N LYS A 53 23.42 -16.84 7.69
CA LYS A 53 24.16 -17.72 6.78
C LYS A 53 24.96 -16.96 5.72
N TYR A 54 24.57 -15.73 5.39
CA TYR A 54 25.04 -15.00 4.20
C TYR A 54 25.62 -13.61 4.48
N HIS A 55 25.20 -12.98 5.60
CA HIS A 55 25.60 -11.62 5.96
C HIS A 55 26.18 -11.59 7.36
N THR A 56 27.26 -10.83 7.51
CA THR A 56 27.72 -10.43 8.85
C THR A 56 26.78 -9.35 9.42
N PRO A 57 26.69 -9.22 10.76
CA PRO A 57 25.99 -8.11 11.39
C PRO A 57 26.43 -6.73 10.88
N GLU A 58 27.71 -6.56 10.60
CA GLU A 58 28.30 -5.31 10.11
C GLU A 58 27.84 -4.98 8.69
N GLU A 59 27.84 -5.97 7.79
CA GLU A 59 27.33 -5.80 6.42
C GLU A 59 25.85 -5.41 6.43
N ALA A 60 25.03 -6.16 7.16
CA ALA A 60 23.60 -5.90 7.21
C ALA A 60 23.27 -4.52 7.80
N LYS A 61 23.99 -4.09 8.84
CA LYS A 61 23.85 -2.74 9.40
C LYS A 61 24.22 -1.65 8.39
N ALA A 62 25.33 -1.83 7.66
CA ALA A 62 25.76 -0.85 6.66
C ALA A 62 24.75 -0.74 5.51
N VAL A 63 24.27 -1.87 5.00
CA VAL A 63 23.24 -1.92 3.94
C VAL A 63 21.94 -1.27 4.43
N ALA A 64 21.48 -1.59 5.64
CA ALA A 64 20.27 -1.03 6.22
C ALA A 64 20.37 0.49 6.43
N ALA A 65 21.51 0.98 6.94
CA ALA A 65 21.74 2.41 7.12
C ALA A 65 21.72 3.15 5.76
N HIS A 66 22.39 2.58 4.76
CA HIS A 66 22.40 3.14 3.40
C HIS A 66 21.00 3.17 2.79
N LEU A 67 20.24 2.09 2.92
CA LEU A 67 18.85 1.99 2.47
C LEU A 67 18.01 3.10 3.09
N LYS A 68 18.00 3.18 4.43
CA LYS A 68 17.17 4.14 5.16
C LYS A 68 17.48 5.58 4.77
N ARG A 69 18.77 5.97 4.73
CA ARG A 69 19.18 7.31 4.31
C ARG A 69 18.77 7.63 2.86
N SER A 70 18.89 6.66 1.96
CA SER A 70 18.53 6.86 0.54
C SER A 70 17.03 7.10 0.36
N LEU A 71 16.20 6.38 1.12
CA LEU A 71 14.75 6.50 1.05
C LEU A 71 14.23 7.74 1.79
N GLU A 72 14.86 8.11 2.89
CA GLU A 72 14.61 9.38 3.59
C GLU A 72 14.88 10.58 2.65
N ASP A 73 16.02 10.58 1.95
CA ASP A 73 16.37 11.63 0.97
C ASP A 73 15.37 11.70 -0.20
N MET A 74 14.91 10.54 -0.69
CA MET A 74 13.84 10.48 -1.69
C MET A 74 12.54 11.12 -1.19
N VAL A 75 12.13 10.82 0.05
CA VAL A 75 10.93 11.42 0.66
C VAL A 75 11.09 12.93 0.80
N VAL A 76 12.22 13.41 1.31
CA VAL A 76 12.51 14.86 1.39
C VAL A 76 12.38 15.51 0.02
N THR A 77 13.00 14.92 -1.00
CA THR A 77 13.00 15.46 -2.35
C THR A 77 11.58 15.57 -2.92
N ILE A 78 10.77 14.52 -2.76
CA ILE A 78 9.38 14.48 -3.26
C ILE A 78 8.53 15.52 -2.55
N PHE A 79 8.58 15.59 -1.21
CA PHE A 79 7.72 16.47 -0.44
C PHE A 79 8.18 17.93 -0.48
N ALA A 80 9.49 18.21 -0.53
CA ALA A 80 10.00 19.56 -0.77
C ALA A 80 9.59 20.08 -2.16
N ALA A 81 9.57 19.21 -3.17
CA ALA A 81 9.03 19.56 -4.49
C ALA A 81 7.52 19.83 -4.42
N ALA A 82 6.76 19.06 -3.63
CA ALA A 82 5.35 19.29 -3.34
C ALA A 82 5.11 20.68 -2.72
N ASP A 83 5.87 21.03 -1.69
CA ASP A 83 5.72 22.28 -0.96
C ASP A 83 6.09 23.49 -1.81
N LYS A 84 7.18 23.38 -2.59
CA LYS A 84 7.56 24.42 -3.54
C LYS A 84 6.49 24.66 -4.60
N ALA A 85 5.88 23.58 -5.09
CA ALA A 85 4.77 23.62 -6.03
C ALA A 85 3.49 24.25 -5.44
N LEU A 86 3.19 23.95 -4.17
CA LEU A 86 2.12 24.58 -3.40
C LEU A 86 2.35 26.09 -3.28
N ALA A 87 3.54 26.51 -2.86
CA ALA A 87 3.88 27.92 -2.72
C ALA A 87 3.76 28.68 -4.06
N ALA A 88 4.23 28.09 -5.16
CA ALA A 88 4.19 28.70 -6.49
C ALA A 88 2.77 28.84 -7.08
N SER A 89 1.84 27.98 -6.69
CA SER A 89 0.44 27.99 -7.17
C SER A 89 -0.47 28.92 -6.36
N GLY A 90 0.06 29.65 -5.38
CA GLY A 90 -0.72 30.50 -4.47
C GLY A 90 -1.59 29.69 -3.50
N GLN A 91 -1.42 28.36 -3.47
CA GLN A 91 -2.07 27.41 -2.58
C GLN A 91 -1.09 26.90 -1.51
N GLY A 92 -0.15 27.75 -1.10
CA GLY A 92 0.69 27.45 0.05
C GLY A 92 -0.21 27.11 1.23
N ALA A 93 0.05 25.97 1.88
CA ALA A 93 -0.73 25.55 3.04
C ALA A 93 -0.68 26.66 4.10
N GLN A 94 -1.76 27.44 4.22
CA GLN A 94 -1.98 28.27 5.40
C GLN A 94 -2.31 27.31 6.55
N GLY A 95 -1.31 26.73 7.20
CA GLY A 95 -1.57 26.03 8.47
C GLY A 95 -0.58 24.98 8.96
N GLU A 96 0.24 24.35 8.13
CA GLU A 96 1.06 23.21 8.60
C GLU A 96 2.56 23.56 8.54
N GLN A 97 3.02 24.28 9.56
CA GLN A 97 4.44 24.49 9.87
C GLN A 97 5.04 23.31 10.67
N GLU A 98 4.41 22.14 10.67
CA GLU A 98 5.02 20.98 11.31
C GLU A 98 6.08 20.39 10.37
N PRO A 99 7.29 20.05 10.87
CA PRO A 99 8.29 19.38 10.05
C PRO A 99 7.75 18.03 9.56
N LEU A 100 8.12 17.63 8.35
CA LEU A 100 7.76 16.32 7.81
C LEU A 100 8.28 15.22 8.75
N LYS A 101 7.35 14.39 9.26
CA LYS A 101 7.65 13.27 10.16
C LYS A 101 7.55 11.97 9.37
N VAL A 102 8.54 11.11 9.56
CA VAL A 102 8.56 9.77 8.99
C VAL A 102 8.83 8.75 10.08
N ARG A 103 8.33 7.52 9.92
CA ARG A 103 8.67 6.42 10.82
C ARG A 103 8.99 5.14 10.07
N TRP A 104 9.96 4.41 10.60
CA TRP A 104 10.33 3.09 10.13
C TRP A 104 9.58 2.02 10.93
N VAL A 105 8.82 1.20 10.22
CA VAL A 105 8.06 0.08 10.81
C VAL A 105 8.71 -1.22 10.34
N GLU A 106 9.00 -2.14 11.25
CA GLU A 106 9.47 -3.47 10.85
C GLU A 106 8.37 -4.20 10.08
N ALA A 107 8.74 -4.83 8.97
CA ALA A 107 7.81 -5.54 8.10
C ALA A 107 8.39 -6.90 7.70
N PHE A 108 7.57 -7.73 7.04
CA PHE A 108 8.02 -8.99 6.45
C PHE A 108 7.74 -9.00 4.95
N PHE A 109 8.79 -9.30 4.18
CA PHE A 109 8.69 -9.54 2.75
C PHE A 109 9.46 -10.83 2.40
N PRO A 110 8.91 -11.74 1.57
CA PRO A 110 9.59 -13.00 1.22
C PRO A 110 10.93 -12.84 0.47
N HIS A 111 11.28 -11.62 0.04
CA HIS A 111 12.43 -11.33 -0.82
C HIS A 111 13.45 -10.41 -0.15
N THR A 112 13.20 -9.97 1.08
CA THR A 112 14.11 -9.13 1.86
C THR A 112 14.11 -9.50 3.34
N SER A 113 15.26 -9.41 4.00
CA SER A 113 15.43 -9.65 5.43
C SER A 113 16.79 -9.09 5.89
N PRO A 114 16.82 -8.16 6.87
CA PRO A 114 15.69 -7.47 7.50
C PRO A 114 14.91 -6.56 6.53
N SER A 115 13.67 -6.23 6.91
CA SER A 115 12.64 -5.57 6.11
C SER A 115 11.93 -4.46 6.88
N TRP A 116 11.52 -3.41 6.17
CA TRP A 116 10.83 -2.26 6.74
C TRP A 116 9.81 -1.65 5.77
N GLU A 117 8.82 -1.02 6.35
CA GLU A 117 7.98 -0.02 5.70
C GLU A 117 8.40 1.38 6.17
N LEU A 118 8.27 2.36 5.27
CA LEU A 118 8.40 3.76 5.61
C LEU A 118 7.01 4.39 5.58
N GLU A 119 6.62 5.02 6.68
CA GLU A 119 5.37 5.75 6.77
C GLU A 119 5.62 7.25 6.95
N VAL A 120 4.74 8.07 6.39
CA VAL A 120 4.80 9.54 6.47
C VAL A 120 3.58 10.02 7.25
N TRP A 121 3.78 10.92 8.21
CA TRP A 121 2.68 11.57 8.92
C TRP A 121 2.00 12.57 8.01
N TRP A 122 0.72 12.34 7.71
CA TRP A 122 -0.04 13.18 6.79
C TRP A 122 -1.49 13.32 7.26
N ARG A 123 -1.95 14.56 7.42
CA ARG A 123 -3.34 14.89 7.79
C ARG A 123 -3.87 14.17 9.04
N GLY A 124 -3.01 13.98 10.02
CA GLY A 124 -3.37 13.38 11.31
C GLY A 124 -3.38 11.85 11.33
N ASP A 125 -2.87 11.20 10.28
CA ASP A 125 -2.69 9.75 10.24
C ASP A 125 -1.30 9.37 9.67
N TRP A 126 -0.85 8.16 9.98
CA TRP A 126 0.36 7.59 9.40
C TRP A 126 0.00 6.88 8.10
N LEU A 127 0.70 7.24 7.03
CA LEU A 127 0.49 6.65 5.72
C LEU A 127 1.75 5.95 5.26
N GLU A 128 1.69 4.62 5.17
CA GLU A 128 2.73 3.80 4.53
C GLU A 128 2.96 4.25 3.10
N VAL A 129 4.19 4.51 2.67
CA VAL A 129 4.49 4.96 1.30
C VAL A 129 5.30 3.97 0.48
N LEU A 130 6.09 3.11 1.14
CA LEU A 130 6.92 2.10 0.49
C LEU A 130 7.26 0.95 1.44
N GLY A 131 7.59 -0.20 0.85
CA GLY A 131 8.23 -1.34 1.49
C GLY A 131 9.65 -1.53 0.98
N CYS A 132 10.56 -1.99 1.84
CA CYS A 132 11.97 -2.16 1.50
C CYS A 132 12.69 -3.16 2.41
N GLY A 133 13.93 -3.50 2.06
CA GLY A 133 14.79 -4.28 2.94
C GLY A 133 16.11 -4.69 2.30
N VAL A 134 16.90 -5.45 3.07
CA VAL A 134 18.13 -6.10 2.60
C VAL A 134 17.74 -7.30 1.74
N ILE A 135 18.21 -7.36 0.49
CA ILE A 135 17.81 -8.40 -0.47
C ILE A 135 18.15 -9.80 0.07
N ASP A 136 17.23 -10.74 -0.10
CA ASP A 136 17.45 -12.16 0.20
C ASP A 136 18.63 -12.72 -0.63
N GLN A 137 19.70 -13.17 0.02
CA GLN A 137 20.89 -13.66 -0.69
C GLN A 137 20.59 -14.88 -1.57
N PRO A 138 19.78 -15.88 -1.16
CA PRO A 138 19.33 -16.94 -2.06
C PRO A 138 18.68 -16.45 -3.35
N LEU A 139 17.93 -15.34 -3.33
CA LEU A 139 17.40 -14.71 -4.54
C LEU A 139 18.53 -14.25 -5.48
N LEU A 140 19.52 -13.53 -4.97
CA LEU A 140 20.69 -13.08 -5.76
C LEU A 140 21.51 -14.26 -6.30
N ASN A 141 21.63 -15.34 -5.52
CA ASN A 141 22.32 -16.56 -5.94
C ASN A 141 21.60 -17.23 -7.12
N ARG A 142 20.27 -17.36 -7.05
CA ARG A 142 19.45 -17.91 -8.16
C ARG A 142 19.49 -17.02 -9.40
N ALA A 143 19.62 -15.71 -9.23
CA ALA A 143 19.77 -14.74 -10.32
C ALA A 143 21.18 -14.72 -10.96
N GLY A 144 22.12 -15.55 -10.50
CA GLY A 144 23.47 -15.64 -11.06
C GLY A 144 24.41 -14.50 -10.65
N VAL A 145 24.04 -13.70 -9.65
CA VAL A 145 24.83 -12.58 -9.13
C VAL A 145 25.20 -12.81 -7.65
N SER A 146 25.68 -14.01 -7.35
CA SER A 146 25.92 -14.48 -5.97
C SER A 146 26.95 -13.66 -5.18
N SER A 147 27.85 -12.93 -5.86
CA SER A 147 28.79 -12.04 -5.17
C SER A 147 28.14 -10.75 -4.67
N ARG A 148 26.93 -10.42 -5.14
CA ARG A 148 26.25 -9.17 -4.79
C ARG A 148 25.56 -9.25 -3.44
N VAL A 149 25.52 -8.12 -2.75
CA VAL A 149 24.68 -7.82 -1.59
C VAL A 149 24.09 -6.44 -1.80
N GLY A 150 22.89 -6.18 -1.28
CA GLY A 150 22.27 -4.88 -1.47
C GLY A 150 20.92 -4.75 -0.81
N TRP A 151 20.29 -3.62 -1.08
CA TRP A 151 18.93 -3.34 -0.66
C TRP A 151 18.03 -3.12 -1.87
N ALA A 152 16.73 -3.33 -1.66
CA ALA A 152 15.69 -3.03 -2.62
C ALA A 152 14.51 -2.34 -1.93
N PHE A 153 13.73 -1.61 -2.72
CA PHE A 153 12.48 -0.99 -2.28
C PHE A 153 11.44 -1.04 -3.40
N GLY A 154 10.17 -1.02 -2.99
CA GLY A 154 9.02 -0.82 -3.85
C GLY A 154 8.19 0.35 -3.32
N ILE A 155 7.93 1.34 -4.16
CA ILE A 155 7.13 2.53 -3.85
C ILE A 155 5.83 2.55 -4.65
N GLY A 156 4.73 2.86 -3.98
CA GLY A 156 3.41 3.06 -4.60
C GLY A 156 3.32 4.44 -5.23
N LEU A 157 3.39 4.52 -6.57
CA LEU A 157 3.38 5.80 -7.28
C LEU A 157 2.06 6.54 -7.09
N GLU A 158 0.94 5.82 -7.10
CA GLU A 158 -0.40 6.36 -6.92
C GLU A 158 -0.53 7.03 -5.54
N ARG A 159 0.02 6.40 -4.50
CA ARG A 159 -0.03 6.94 -3.14
C ARG A 159 0.78 8.23 -3.02
N ILE A 160 1.99 8.23 -3.56
CA ILE A 160 2.82 9.45 -3.63
C ILE A 160 2.14 10.54 -4.45
N ALA A 161 1.58 10.19 -5.61
CA ALA A 161 0.88 11.13 -6.47
C ALA A 161 -0.37 11.71 -5.77
N MET A 162 -1.14 10.89 -5.05
CA MET A 162 -2.27 11.36 -4.25
C MET A 162 -1.85 12.36 -3.17
N LEU A 163 -0.72 12.12 -2.50
CA LEU A 163 -0.16 13.05 -1.51
C LEU A 163 0.36 14.35 -2.15
N LEU A 164 1.15 14.23 -3.21
CA LEU A 164 1.79 15.32 -3.94
C LEU A 164 0.75 16.25 -4.59
N PHE A 165 -0.19 15.66 -5.32
CA PHE A 165 -1.20 16.38 -6.10
C PHE A 165 -2.50 16.59 -5.33
N GLY A 166 -2.71 15.98 -4.17
CA GLY A 166 -3.97 16.10 -3.42
C GLY A 166 -5.14 15.42 -4.12
N ILE A 167 -4.87 14.33 -4.84
CA ILE A 167 -5.89 13.56 -5.55
C ILE A 167 -6.66 12.73 -4.51
N PRO A 168 -7.98 12.92 -4.39
CA PRO A 168 -8.77 12.31 -3.31
C PRO A 168 -9.21 10.87 -3.58
N ASP A 169 -9.04 10.39 -4.82
CA ASP A 169 -9.58 9.11 -5.27
C ASP A 169 -8.63 8.49 -6.31
N ILE A 170 -8.17 7.27 -6.04
CA ILE A 170 -7.22 6.55 -6.91
C ILE A 170 -7.82 6.25 -8.29
N ARG A 171 -9.14 6.14 -8.41
CA ARG A 171 -9.83 5.89 -9.69
C ARG A 171 -9.60 7.03 -10.69
N LEU A 172 -9.28 8.24 -10.22
CA LEU A 172 -8.96 9.37 -11.09
C LEU A 172 -7.74 9.10 -11.98
N PHE A 173 -6.76 8.30 -11.55
CA PHE A 173 -5.61 7.93 -12.40
C PHE A 173 -6.00 7.14 -13.65
N TRP A 174 -7.17 6.50 -13.63
CA TRP A 174 -7.73 5.73 -14.75
C TRP A 174 -8.84 6.50 -15.49
N SER A 175 -9.17 7.71 -15.05
CA SER A 175 -10.20 8.54 -15.66
C SER A 175 -9.77 9.07 -17.03
N LYS A 176 -10.69 9.08 -17.98
CA LYS A 176 -10.51 9.70 -19.30
C LYS A 176 -11.03 11.14 -19.35
N ASP A 177 -11.47 11.68 -18.21
CA ASP A 177 -12.05 13.01 -18.11
C ASP A 177 -10.99 14.09 -18.34
N GLN A 178 -11.21 14.93 -19.35
CA GLN A 178 -10.32 16.04 -19.67
C GLN A 178 -10.21 17.06 -18.54
N ARG A 179 -11.23 17.20 -17.68
CA ARG A 179 -11.18 18.06 -16.49
C ARG A 179 -10.12 17.59 -15.49
N PHE A 180 -9.79 16.30 -15.47
CA PHE A 180 -8.69 15.76 -14.68
C PHE A 180 -7.37 15.80 -15.47
N LEU A 181 -7.37 15.22 -16.67
CA LEU A 181 -6.15 15.05 -17.47
C LEU A 181 -5.48 16.37 -17.85
N SER A 182 -6.25 17.42 -18.13
CA SER A 182 -5.69 18.72 -18.52
C SER A 182 -5.05 19.51 -17.36
N GLN A 183 -5.10 18.99 -16.12
CA GLN A 183 -4.52 19.66 -14.97
C GLN A 183 -3.02 19.37 -14.79
N PHE A 184 -2.50 18.34 -15.46
CA PHE A 184 -1.14 17.86 -15.30
C PHE A 184 -0.37 17.99 -16.60
N ASP A 185 0.75 18.71 -16.57
CA ASP A 185 1.66 18.94 -17.70
C ASP A 185 3.09 18.87 -17.17
N GLU A 186 3.90 17.98 -17.73
CA GLU A 186 5.30 17.78 -17.33
C GLU A 186 6.19 19.00 -17.58
N SER A 187 5.80 19.88 -18.50
CA SER A 187 6.52 21.12 -18.80
C SER A 187 6.22 22.25 -17.82
N GLN A 188 5.19 22.08 -16.99
CA GLN A 188 4.74 23.08 -16.04
C GLN A 188 5.21 22.73 -14.62
N PRO A 189 5.33 23.73 -13.73
CA PRO A 189 5.50 23.43 -12.30
C PRO A 189 4.38 22.51 -11.81
N ILE A 190 4.71 21.61 -10.89
CA ILE A 190 3.72 20.76 -10.20
C ILE A 190 2.61 21.65 -9.61
N ARG A 191 1.36 21.17 -9.66
CA ARG A 191 0.18 21.86 -9.11
C ARG A 191 -0.73 20.87 -8.43
N ARG A 192 -1.43 21.30 -7.37
CA ARG A 192 -2.48 20.49 -6.75
C ARG A 192 -3.65 20.34 -7.70
N PHE A 193 -4.18 19.12 -7.73
CA PHE A 193 -5.46 18.79 -8.31
C PHE A 193 -6.53 19.76 -7.79
N GLN A 194 -7.21 20.43 -8.71
CA GLN A 194 -8.40 21.22 -8.48
C GLN A 194 -9.62 20.30 -8.57
N PRO A 195 -10.33 20.06 -7.46
CA PRO A 195 -11.53 19.25 -7.48
C PRO A 195 -12.60 19.88 -8.37
N PHE A 196 -13.23 19.05 -9.17
CA PHE A 196 -14.46 19.40 -9.89
C PHE A 196 -15.66 18.72 -9.23
N SER A 197 -16.87 19.20 -9.57
CA SER A 197 -18.11 18.70 -8.98
C SER A 197 -18.23 17.18 -9.13
N LYS A 198 -18.52 16.49 -8.02
CA LYS A 198 -18.79 15.06 -8.00
C LYS A 198 -20.23 14.80 -8.46
N TYR A 199 -20.43 13.70 -9.19
CA TYR A 199 -21.77 13.22 -9.51
C TYR A 199 -22.47 12.65 -8.25
N PRO A 200 -23.81 12.64 -8.20
CA PRO A 200 -24.55 12.04 -7.09
C PRO A 200 -24.19 10.57 -6.88
N ALA A 201 -24.12 10.12 -5.62
CA ALA A 201 -24.01 8.70 -5.30
C ALA A 201 -25.37 8.00 -5.30
N ALA A 202 -25.38 6.72 -5.63
CA ALA A 202 -26.56 5.86 -5.65
C ALA A 202 -26.30 4.56 -4.85
N PRO A 203 -26.23 4.59 -3.51
CA PRO A 203 -25.88 3.42 -2.71
C PRO A 203 -26.93 2.30 -2.81
N ARG A 204 -26.47 1.04 -2.74
CA ARG A 204 -27.31 -0.17 -2.63
C ARG A 204 -26.71 -1.13 -1.61
N ASP A 205 -27.58 -1.83 -0.90
CA ASP A 205 -27.18 -2.80 0.11
C ASP A 205 -27.41 -4.22 -0.43
N VAL A 206 -26.43 -5.10 -0.26
CA VAL A 206 -26.54 -6.52 -0.55
C VAL A 206 -26.34 -7.31 0.73
N ALA A 207 -27.39 -8.01 1.14
CA ALA A 207 -27.37 -8.93 2.27
C ALA A 207 -27.43 -10.37 1.76
N PHE A 208 -26.64 -11.24 2.37
CA PHE A 208 -26.63 -12.67 2.02
C PHE A 208 -26.19 -13.52 3.21
N TRP A 209 -26.67 -14.76 3.21
CA TRP A 209 -26.20 -15.82 4.08
C TRP A 209 -25.04 -16.55 3.42
N LEU A 210 -24.01 -16.82 4.20
CA LEU A 210 -22.91 -17.67 3.77
C LEU A 210 -23.38 -19.13 3.60
N PRO A 211 -22.67 -19.91 2.75
CA PRO A 211 -22.91 -21.34 2.61
C PRO A 211 -22.83 -22.04 3.98
N LYS A 212 -23.59 -23.13 4.14
CA LYS A 212 -23.47 -24.01 5.31
C LYS A 212 -22.17 -24.80 5.21
N SER A 213 -21.04 -24.16 5.51
CA SER A 213 -19.72 -24.78 5.60
C SER A 213 -19.24 -24.78 7.05
N GLU A 214 -18.44 -25.79 7.43
CA GLU A 214 -17.71 -25.80 8.71
C GLU A 214 -16.52 -24.82 8.72
N ALA A 215 -16.23 -24.16 7.60
CA ALA A 215 -15.16 -23.17 7.48
C ALA A 215 -15.70 -21.75 7.76
N SER A 216 -15.02 -21.03 8.66
CA SER A 216 -15.30 -19.63 9.01
C SER A 216 -15.16 -18.70 7.79
N ALA A 217 -15.98 -17.64 7.74
CA ALA A 217 -15.71 -16.50 6.87
C ALA A 217 -14.68 -15.59 7.51
N VAL A 218 -13.83 -15.01 6.66
CA VAL A 218 -12.87 -13.98 7.04
C VAL A 218 -13.40 -12.67 6.46
N ALA A 219 -13.96 -11.85 7.33
CA ALA A 219 -14.30 -10.47 7.07
C ALA A 219 -13.39 -9.63 7.97
N ASP A 220 -12.21 -9.32 7.46
CA ASP A 220 -11.12 -8.70 8.23
C ASP A 220 -11.36 -7.19 8.46
N THR A 221 -12.35 -6.58 7.78
CA THR A 221 -12.76 -5.22 8.12
C THR A 221 -13.63 -5.20 9.38
N LYS A 222 -13.01 -4.91 10.53
CA LYS A 222 -13.77 -4.28 11.62
C LYS A 222 -14.34 -2.95 11.10
N ALA A 223 -15.53 -2.58 11.55
CA ALA A 223 -16.04 -1.21 11.43
C ALA A 223 -15.15 -0.24 12.25
N SER A 224 -13.99 0.17 11.73
CA SER A 224 -13.07 1.07 12.43
C SER A 224 -11.95 1.65 11.54
N GLY A 225 -12.03 2.96 11.29
CA GLY A 225 -10.99 3.93 11.63
C GLY A 225 -9.78 4.15 10.71
N SER A 226 -9.31 3.15 9.96
CA SER A 226 -8.16 3.31 9.06
C SER A 226 -8.52 2.81 7.66
N SER A 227 -8.37 3.69 6.68
CA SER A 227 -8.83 3.53 5.29
C SER A 227 -7.74 3.07 4.32
N ALA A 228 -6.56 2.70 4.81
CA ALA A 228 -5.43 2.33 3.96
C ALA A 228 -5.25 0.80 3.90
N PRO A 229 -5.48 0.14 2.75
CA PRO A 229 -4.96 -1.21 2.53
C PRO A 229 -3.43 -1.14 2.42
N SER A 230 -2.70 -2.03 3.13
CA SER A 230 -1.26 -2.20 2.94
C SER A 230 -0.99 -2.69 1.50
N PRO A 231 -0.16 -1.98 0.70
CA PRO A 231 0.39 -2.44 -0.57
C PRO A 231 1.32 -3.66 -0.42
N ALA A 232 1.83 -3.91 0.78
CA ALA A 232 2.69 -5.03 1.13
C ALA A 232 1.91 -6.36 1.20
N GLY A 233 1.72 -7.01 0.05
CA GLY A 233 1.21 -8.38 -0.07
C GLY A 233 2.17 -9.46 0.46
N GLY A 234 2.73 -9.28 1.65
CA GLY A 234 3.57 -10.27 2.34
C GLY A 234 2.73 -11.20 3.21
N GLN A 235 1.94 -12.10 2.60
CA GLN A 235 1.26 -13.13 3.37
C GLN A 235 2.32 -14.08 3.98
N LEU A 236 2.17 -14.43 5.26
CA LEU A 236 2.98 -15.50 5.88
C LEU A 236 2.86 -16.77 5.03
N THR A 237 3.98 -17.28 4.51
CA THR A 237 4.04 -18.50 3.69
C THR A 237 4.02 -19.78 4.53
N GLU A 238 3.77 -19.69 5.84
CA GLU A 238 3.39 -20.86 6.62
C GLU A 238 2.09 -21.39 6.00
N PRO A 239 2.02 -22.64 5.54
CA PRO A 239 0.75 -23.24 5.16
C PRO A 239 -0.08 -23.29 6.44
N SER A 240 -0.94 -22.29 6.62
CA SER A 240 -1.89 -22.32 7.71
C SER A 240 -2.68 -23.61 7.56
N THR A 241 -2.57 -24.50 8.53
CA THR A 241 -3.38 -25.72 8.65
C THR A 241 -4.86 -25.40 8.89
N THR A 242 -5.29 -24.16 8.71
CA THR A 242 -6.69 -23.74 8.78
C THR A 242 -7.37 -23.98 7.44
N LYS A 243 -8.48 -24.73 7.49
CA LYS A 243 -9.48 -24.87 6.42
C LYS A 243 -9.60 -23.56 5.62
N THR A 244 -9.44 -23.62 4.29
CA THR A 244 -9.72 -22.48 3.40
C THR A 244 -11.10 -21.90 3.75
N PRO A 245 -11.21 -20.59 4.00
CA PRO A 245 -12.48 -19.99 4.39
C PRO A 245 -13.52 -20.21 3.29
N SER A 246 -14.78 -20.38 3.67
CA SER A 246 -15.88 -20.56 2.71
C SER A 246 -16.19 -19.30 1.90
N PHE A 247 -15.74 -18.16 2.40
CA PHE A 247 -15.87 -16.84 1.80
C PHE A 247 -14.86 -15.90 2.45
N HIS A 248 -14.15 -15.14 1.63
CA HIS A 248 -13.25 -14.08 2.04
C HIS A 248 -13.79 -12.74 1.55
N GLU A 249 -13.63 -11.66 2.31
CA GLU A 249 -14.13 -10.33 1.90
C GLU A 249 -13.64 -9.90 0.51
N ASN A 250 -12.38 -10.17 0.19
CA ASN A 250 -11.80 -9.92 -1.14
C ASN A 250 -12.56 -10.62 -2.29
N ASP A 251 -13.26 -11.72 -2.03
CA ASP A 251 -14.10 -12.39 -3.03
C ASP A 251 -15.25 -11.46 -3.48
N LEU A 252 -15.89 -10.75 -2.54
CA LEU A 252 -16.88 -9.72 -2.87
C LEU A 252 -16.25 -8.57 -3.62
N MET A 253 -15.08 -8.10 -3.16
CA MET A 253 -14.39 -6.97 -3.79
C MET A 253 -14.04 -7.29 -5.26
N GLU A 254 -13.65 -8.53 -5.55
CA GLU A 254 -13.39 -9.00 -6.90
C GLU A 254 -14.67 -9.05 -7.75
N VAL A 255 -15.77 -9.60 -7.21
CA VAL A 255 -17.07 -9.59 -7.90
C VAL A 255 -17.52 -8.17 -8.23
N VAL A 256 -17.44 -7.27 -7.26
CA VAL A 256 -17.83 -5.87 -7.45
C VAL A 256 -16.96 -5.19 -8.50
N ARG A 257 -15.65 -5.41 -8.47
CA ARG A 257 -14.72 -4.86 -9.46
C ARG A 257 -14.99 -5.40 -10.86
N ASN A 258 -15.27 -6.68 -11.01
CA ASN A 258 -15.54 -7.31 -12.31
C ASN A 258 -16.88 -6.85 -12.90
N ALA A 259 -17.93 -6.76 -12.08
CA ALA A 259 -19.26 -6.39 -12.55
C ALA A 259 -19.42 -4.88 -12.79
N ALA A 260 -18.87 -4.03 -11.91
CA ALA A 260 -19.16 -2.60 -11.90
C ALA A 260 -17.95 -1.68 -12.10
N GLY A 261 -16.72 -2.20 -12.05
CA GLY A 261 -15.49 -1.45 -12.33
C GLY A 261 -15.42 -0.10 -11.59
N ASP A 262 -15.11 0.96 -12.33
CA ASP A 262 -14.94 2.31 -11.79
C ASP A 262 -16.26 3.01 -11.42
N ALA A 263 -17.42 2.38 -11.67
CA ALA A 263 -18.71 2.91 -11.23
C ALA A 263 -18.91 2.81 -9.72
N VAL A 264 -18.16 1.94 -9.04
CA VAL A 264 -18.19 1.79 -7.57
C VAL A 264 -17.10 2.62 -6.93
N GLU A 265 -17.49 3.43 -5.94
CA GLU A 265 -16.60 4.25 -5.12
C GLU A 265 -16.15 3.55 -3.87
N ASP A 266 -17.06 2.83 -3.21
CA ASP A 266 -16.83 2.23 -1.91
C ASP A 266 -17.66 0.96 -1.74
N VAL A 267 -17.10 -0.01 -1.02
CA VAL A 267 -17.80 -1.22 -0.56
C VAL A 267 -17.49 -1.38 0.91
N SER A 268 -18.52 -1.29 1.75
CA SER A 268 -18.36 -1.32 3.21
C SER A 268 -19.26 -2.36 3.86
N LEU A 269 -18.69 -3.17 4.76
CA LEU A 269 -19.46 -4.06 5.63
C LEU A 269 -20.24 -3.22 6.64
N ILE A 270 -21.57 -3.28 6.58
CA ILE A 270 -22.45 -2.49 7.45
C ILE A 270 -23.16 -3.33 8.52
N ASP A 271 -23.29 -4.64 8.32
CA ASP A 271 -23.86 -5.56 9.32
C ASP A 271 -23.27 -6.97 9.19
N SER A 272 -23.07 -7.64 10.32
CA SER A 272 -22.64 -9.04 10.41
C SER A 272 -23.44 -9.72 11.52
N PHE A 273 -24.27 -10.68 11.14
CA PHE A 273 -25.22 -11.32 12.03
C PHE A 273 -25.09 -12.84 12.01
N LYS A 274 -25.04 -13.47 13.19
CA LYS A 274 -25.08 -14.94 13.33
C LYS A 274 -26.42 -15.39 13.89
N HIS A 275 -27.15 -16.20 13.12
CA HIS A 275 -28.46 -16.67 13.53
C HIS A 275 -28.35 -17.70 14.67
N PRO A 276 -29.04 -17.50 15.81
CA PRO A 276 -28.79 -18.28 17.03
C PRO A 276 -29.17 -19.77 16.90
N LYS A 277 -30.23 -20.09 16.16
CA LYS A 277 -30.71 -21.48 16.01
C LYS A 277 -30.02 -22.29 14.91
N THR A 278 -29.65 -21.64 13.81
CA THR A 278 -29.11 -22.31 12.61
C THR A 278 -27.60 -22.18 12.54
N GLY A 279 -26.98 -21.32 13.35
CA GLY A 279 -25.55 -21.01 13.32
C GLY A 279 -25.08 -20.27 12.07
N ARG A 280 -25.97 -20.01 11.10
CA ARG A 280 -25.64 -19.34 9.83
C ARG A 280 -25.21 -17.91 10.07
N GLN A 281 -24.21 -17.48 9.32
CA GLN A 281 -23.74 -16.09 9.31
C GLN A 281 -24.31 -15.37 8.08
N SER A 282 -24.85 -14.17 8.32
CA SER A 282 -25.32 -13.21 7.32
C SER A 282 -24.36 -12.03 7.33
N LEU A 283 -23.98 -11.57 6.14
CA LEU A 283 -23.23 -10.33 5.95
C LEU A 283 -24.12 -9.35 5.17
N CYS A 284 -23.98 -8.07 5.44
CA CYS A 284 -24.60 -7.00 4.67
C CYS A 284 -23.55 -5.97 4.29
N TYR A 285 -23.37 -5.75 2.99
CA TYR A 285 -22.46 -4.77 2.45
C TYR A 285 -23.22 -3.65 1.76
N ARG A 286 -22.75 -2.41 1.96
CA ARG A 286 -23.16 -1.25 1.18
C ARG A 286 -22.20 -1.05 0.03
N VAL A 287 -22.72 -1.07 -1.19
CA VAL A 287 -22.00 -0.72 -2.42
C VAL A 287 -22.41 0.69 -2.82
N THR A 288 -21.46 1.62 -2.76
CA THR A 288 -21.68 3.02 -3.13
C THR A 288 -21.30 3.24 -4.59
N TYR A 289 -22.30 3.36 -5.46
CA TYR A 289 -22.07 3.69 -6.86
C TYR A 289 -21.93 5.20 -7.05
N ARG A 290 -20.81 5.63 -7.61
CA ARG A 290 -20.57 7.00 -8.07
C ARG A 290 -19.51 6.97 -9.17
N SER A 291 -19.96 7.13 -10.42
CA SER A 291 -19.07 7.24 -11.56
C SER A 291 -18.32 8.58 -11.54
N LEU A 292 -17.08 8.57 -12.02
CA LEU A 292 -16.28 9.78 -12.25
C LEU A 292 -16.67 10.55 -13.52
N GLU A 293 -17.44 9.93 -14.41
CA GLU A 293 -17.70 10.45 -15.76
C GLU A 293 -19.13 10.95 -15.97
N LYS A 294 -20.11 10.39 -15.24
CA LYS A 294 -21.52 10.77 -15.36
C LYS A 294 -22.33 10.51 -14.10
N THR A 295 -23.50 11.14 -14.01
CA THR A 295 -24.55 10.71 -13.08
C THR A 295 -25.06 9.34 -13.50
N LEU A 296 -25.04 8.37 -12.60
CA LEU A 296 -25.67 7.08 -12.82
C LEU A 296 -27.18 7.19 -12.60
N THR A 297 -27.95 6.66 -13.53
CA THR A 297 -29.39 6.50 -13.36
C THR A 297 -29.68 5.41 -12.33
N THR A 298 -30.91 5.42 -11.79
CA THR A 298 -31.36 4.38 -10.86
C THR A 298 -31.33 3.01 -11.52
N GLU A 299 -31.72 2.95 -12.79
CA GLU A 299 -31.77 1.76 -13.62
C GLU A 299 -30.37 1.18 -13.83
N GLU A 300 -29.40 2.00 -14.26
CA GLU A 300 -28.00 1.56 -14.43
C GLU A 300 -27.39 1.04 -13.12
N ALA A 301 -27.60 1.76 -12.01
CA ALA A 301 -27.08 1.31 -10.71
C ALA A 301 -27.72 -0.01 -10.26
N ASN A 302 -29.01 -0.23 -10.56
CA ASN A 302 -29.70 -1.47 -10.24
C ASN A 302 -29.23 -2.63 -11.12
N GLU A 303 -28.98 -2.40 -12.41
CA GLU A 303 -28.45 -3.42 -13.32
C GLU A 303 -27.07 -3.91 -12.86
N LEU A 304 -26.15 -3.00 -12.53
CA LEU A 304 -24.83 -3.35 -11.98
C LEU A 304 -24.96 -4.11 -10.65
N HIS A 305 -25.86 -3.66 -9.77
CA HIS A 305 -26.07 -4.31 -8.48
C HIS A 305 -26.67 -5.71 -8.60
N GLU A 306 -27.54 -5.93 -9.58
CA GLU A 306 -28.11 -7.24 -9.84
C GLU A 306 -27.07 -8.20 -10.43
N GLN A 307 -26.16 -7.73 -11.29
CA GLN A 307 -25.01 -8.53 -11.74
C GLN A 307 -24.14 -8.99 -10.56
N ILE A 308 -23.84 -8.09 -9.62
CA ILE A 308 -23.09 -8.43 -8.39
C ILE A 308 -23.84 -9.51 -7.59
N ARG A 309 -25.15 -9.35 -7.39
CA ARG A 309 -26.00 -10.32 -6.66
C ARG A 309 -25.97 -11.70 -7.33
N GLN A 310 -26.08 -11.75 -8.65
CA GLN A 310 -26.06 -13.00 -9.43
C GLN A 310 -24.68 -13.68 -9.41
N GLU A 311 -23.60 -12.91 -9.52
CA GLU A 311 -22.23 -13.43 -9.42
C GLU A 311 -21.95 -13.99 -8.02
N LEU A 312 -22.39 -13.32 -6.96
CA LEU A 312 -22.24 -13.82 -5.59
C LEU A 312 -22.91 -15.18 -5.41
N VAL A 313 -24.15 -15.33 -5.88
CA VAL A 313 -24.89 -16.59 -5.79
C VAL A 313 -24.22 -17.68 -6.63
N SER A 314 -23.85 -17.38 -7.87
CA SER A 314 -23.31 -18.38 -8.80
C SER A 314 -21.89 -18.84 -8.45
N LYS A 315 -21.00 -17.92 -8.01
CA LYS A 315 -19.60 -18.25 -7.68
C LYS A 315 -19.43 -18.79 -6.27
N PHE A 316 -20.14 -18.24 -5.30
CA PHE A 316 -19.92 -18.53 -3.88
C PHE A 316 -21.07 -19.31 -3.23
N GLY A 317 -22.16 -19.57 -3.94
CA GLY A 317 -23.30 -20.34 -3.41
C GLY A 317 -23.98 -19.67 -2.22
N VAL A 318 -23.88 -18.34 -2.11
CA VAL A 318 -24.54 -17.57 -1.05
C VAL A 318 -26.05 -17.53 -1.28
N GLU A 319 -26.82 -17.32 -0.21
CA GLU A 319 -28.28 -17.16 -0.29
C GLU A 319 -28.62 -15.69 0.03
N LEU A 320 -29.11 -14.95 -0.98
CA LEU A 320 -29.48 -13.54 -0.84
C LEU A 320 -30.60 -13.37 0.21
N ARG A 321 -30.56 -12.27 0.96
CA ARG A 321 -31.48 -11.91 2.03
C ARG A 321 -32.15 -10.56 1.78
#